data_AF-A0A974XI08-F1
#
_entry.id   AF-A0A974XI08-F1
#
_cell.length_a   1.000
_cell.length_b   1.000
_cell.length_c   1.000
_cell.angle_alpha   90.00
_cell.angle_beta   90.00
_cell.angle_gamma   90.00
#
_symmetry.space_group_name_H-M   'P 1'
#
loop_
_entity.id
_entity.type
_entity.pdbx_description
1 polymer ?
#
loop_
_entity_poly.entity_id
_entity_poly.type
_entity_poly.pdbx_seq_one_letter_code
_entity_poly.pdbx_strand_id
1 'polypeptide(L)'
;MSKVKWKVNNKLILILRCLAFLILAYSCFDVYQDFVRGYIERRGYIYTLQESPLAFYSNVLKRLVIPLMALIGSIFSIEKKDD
;
A
#
# COMPACT_ATOMS: atom_id res chain seq x y z
N MET A 1 -32.35 -12.37 10.74
CA MET A 1 -30.94 -12.11 10.30
C MET A 1 -30.14 -11.62 11.49
N SER A 2 -29.31 -12.49 12.08
CA SER A 2 -28.47 -12.13 13.24
C SER A 2 -27.33 -11.21 12.81
N LYS A 3 -27.28 -10.00 13.39
CA LYS A 3 -26.19 -9.03 13.16
C LYS A 3 -24.96 -9.53 13.91
N VAL A 4 -24.03 -10.16 13.19
CA VAL A 4 -22.72 -10.55 13.73
C VAL A 4 -21.98 -9.27 14.13
N LYS A 5 -22.00 -8.93 15.42
CA LYS A 5 -21.17 -7.85 15.99
C LYS A 5 -19.73 -8.35 16.05
N TRP A 6 -18.95 -8.01 15.02
CA TRP A 6 -17.50 -8.20 15.05
C TRP A 6 -16.91 -7.27 16.13
N LYS A 7 -16.59 -7.82 17.31
CA LYS A 7 -15.71 -7.15 18.28
C LYS A 7 -14.31 -7.09 17.67
N VAL A 8 -14.01 -6.02 16.95
CA VAL A 8 -12.66 -5.78 16.45
C VAL A 8 -11.76 -5.51 17.65
N ASN A 9 -10.86 -6.44 17.94
CA ASN A 9 -9.92 -6.35 19.06
C ASN A 9 -8.91 -5.22 18.77
N ASN A 10 -8.81 -4.23 19.65
CA ASN A 10 -7.90 -3.09 19.46
C ASN A 10 -6.43 -3.53 19.27
N LYS A 11 -6.01 -4.66 19.87
CA LYS A 11 -4.66 -5.23 19.65
C LYS A 11 -4.46 -5.70 18.19
N LEU A 12 -5.49 -6.28 17.57
CA LEU A 12 -5.44 -6.72 16.18
C LEU A 12 -5.32 -5.52 15.22
N ILE A 13 -6.02 -4.41 15.51
CA ILE A 13 -5.93 -3.20 14.68
C ILE A 13 -4.52 -2.60 14.75
N LEU A 14 -3.91 -2.59 15.93
CA LEU A 14 -2.53 -2.10 16.10
C LEU A 14 -1.53 -2.93 15.28
N ILE A 15 -1.65 -4.26 15.32
CA ILE A 15 -0.81 -5.16 14.52
C ILE A 15 -0.97 -4.89 13.01
N LEU A 16 -2.21 -4.74 12.55
CA LEU A 16 -2.50 -4.44 11.15
C LEU A 16 -1.92 -3.09 10.70
N ARG A 17 -1.91 -2.07 11.58
CA ARG A 17 -1.27 -0.78 11.31
C ARG A 17 0.25 -0.90 11.18
N CYS A 18 0.89 -1.63 12.10
CA CYS A 18 2.33 -1.87 12.02
C CYS A 18 2.69 -2.61 10.72
N LEU A 19 1.90 -3.62 10.34
CA LEU A 19 2.07 -4.33 9.07
C LEU A 19 1.88 -3.40 7.87
N ALA A 20 0.83 -2.58 7.84
CA ALA A 20 0.59 -1.61 6.77
C ALA A 20 1.74 -0.61 6.63
N PHE A 21 2.30 -0.15 7.76
CA PHE A 21 3.45 0.74 7.79
C PHE A 21 4.72 0.07 7.23
N LEU A 22 4.99 -1.19 7.62
CA LEU A 22 6.12 -1.96 7.09
C LEU A 22 5.97 -2.19 5.58
N ILE A 23 4.77 -2.52 5.09
CA ILE A 23 4.49 -2.68 3.67
C ILE A 23 4.71 -1.37 2.92
N LEU A 24 4.28 -0.23 3.48
CA LEU A 24 4.51 1.09 2.88
C LEU A 24 6.01 1.40 2.80
N ALA A 25 6.76 1.20 3.89
CA ALA A 25 8.21 1.41 3.91
C ALA A 25 8.94 0.53 2.89
N TYR A 26 8.57 -0.76 2.81
CA TYR A 26 9.08 -1.68 1.80
C TYR A 26 8.75 -1.22 0.38
N SER A 27 7.52 -0.76 0.14
CA SER A 27 7.09 -0.27 -1.18
C SER A 27 7.87 0.99 -1.59
N CYS A 28 8.17 1.90 -0.65
CA CYS A 28 9.02 3.05 -0.91
C CYS A 28 10.45 2.63 -1.29
N PHE A 29 11.01 1.63 -0.60
CA PHE A 29 12.33 1.10 -0.91
C PHE A 29 12.38 0.43 -2.30
N ASP A 30 11.37 -0.37 -2.63
CA ASP A 30 11.25 -1.03 -3.94
C ASP A 30 11.14 0.00 -5.08
N VAL A 31 10.31 1.03 -4.90
CA VAL A 31 10.22 2.16 -5.84
C VAL A 31 11.54 2.90 -5.98
N TYR A 32 12.25 3.16 -4.88
CA TYR A 32 13.58 3.76 -4.95
C TYR A 32 14.54 2.90 -5.77
N GLN A 33 14.54 1.57 -5.58
CA GLN A 33 15.33 0.67 -6.40
C GLN A 33 14.93 0.70 -7.88
N ASP A 34 13.64 0.76 -8.19
CA ASP A 34 13.14 0.87 -9.56
C ASP A 34 13.65 2.15 -10.24
N PHE A 35 13.70 3.27 -9.51
CA PHE A 35 14.28 4.53 -10.01
C PHE A 35 15.78 4.42 -10.22
N VAL A 36 16.52 3.79 -9.31
CA VAL A 36 17.97 3.56 -9.45
C VAL A 36 18.28 2.66 -10.64
N ARG A 37 17.44 1.64 -10.89
CA ARG A 37 17.58 0.73 -12.04
C ARG A 37 17.13 1.35 -13.35
N GLY A 38 16.25 2.35 -13.32
CA GLY A 38 15.66 3.00 -14.50
C GLY A 38 14.61 2.13 -15.22
N TYR A 39 14.21 1.00 -14.63
CA TYR A 39 13.17 0.12 -15.16
C TYR A 39 12.41 -0.60 -14.04
N ILE A 40 11.16 -0.94 -14.32
CA ILE A 40 10.30 -1.76 -13.46
C ILE A 40 10.07 -3.09 -14.15
N GLU A 41 10.35 -4.18 -13.45
CA GLU A 41 9.92 -5.50 -13.88
C GLU A 41 8.59 -5.86 -13.21
N ARG A 42 7.59 -6.20 -14.01
CA ARG A 42 6.28 -6.62 -13.52
C ARG A 42 5.68 -7.71 -14.41
N ARG A 43 5.43 -8.88 -13.82
CA ARG A 43 4.84 -10.06 -14.52
C ARG A 43 5.62 -10.47 -15.77
N GLY A 44 6.95 -10.37 -15.73
CA GLY A 44 7.82 -10.68 -16.88
C GLY A 44 7.92 -9.58 -17.94
N TYR A 45 7.26 -8.43 -17.74
CA TYR A 45 7.41 -7.25 -18.61
C TYR A 45 8.33 -6.23 -17.97
N ILE A 46 9.22 -5.66 -18.76
CA ILE A 46 10.13 -4.58 -18.36
C ILE A 46 9.55 -3.27 -18.88
N TYR A 47 9.26 -2.34 -17.97
CA TYR A 47 8.85 -0.98 -18.28
C TYR A 47 10.02 -0.06 -17.97
N THR A 48 10.64 0.52 -18.99
CA THR A 48 11.76 1.44 -18.82
C THR A 48 11.28 2.89 -18.73
N LEU A 49 12.07 3.75 -18.07
CA LEU A 49 11.79 5.19 -18.04
C LEU A 49 11.83 5.84 -19.44
N GLN A 50 12.59 5.24 -20.37
CA GLN A 50 12.87 5.79 -21.70
C GLN A 50 11.82 5.39 -22.74
N GLU A 51 11.43 4.11 -22.78
CA GLU A 51 10.50 3.62 -23.82
C GLU A 51 9.04 3.75 -23.41
N SER A 52 8.74 3.63 -22.11
CA SER A 52 7.36 3.62 -21.61
C SER A 52 7.20 4.40 -20.29
N PRO A 53 7.54 5.71 -20.26
CA PRO A 53 7.54 6.51 -19.04
C PRO A 53 6.18 6.53 -18.33
N LEU A 54 5.08 6.64 -19.08
CA LEU A 54 3.72 6.61 -18.50
C LEU A 54 3.43 5.29 -17.78
N ALA A 55 3.84 4.17 -18.36
CA ALA A 55 3.66 2.85 -17.74
C ALA A 55 4.57 2.70 -16.52
N PHE A 56 5.81 3.18 -16.59
CA PHE A 56 6.73 3.21 -15.44
C PHE A 56 6.12 3.98 -14.27
N TYR A 57 5.77 5.27 -14.47
CA TYR A 57 5.22 6.12 -13.42
C TYR A 57 3.87 5.61 -12.90
N SER A 58 3.01 5.06 -13.76
CA SER A 58 1.75 4.43 -13.33
C SER A 58 1.99 3.24 -12.41
N ASN A 59 3.00 2.42 -12.69
CA ASN A 59 3.35 1.28 -11.84
C ASN A 59 3.98 1.72 -10.52
N VAL A 60 4.87 2.71 -10.53
CA VAL A 60 5.39 3.35 -9.30
C VAL A 60 4.23 3.84 -8.43
N LEU A 61 3.32 4.61 -9.02
CA LEU A 61 2.20 5.20 -8.29
C LEU A 61 1.30 4.12 -7.68
N LYS A 62 1.00 3.05 -8.42
CA LYS A 62 0.22 1.92 -7.90
C LYS A 62 0.89 1.23 -6.70
N ARG A 63 2.22 1.08 -6.73
CA ARG A 63 3.00 0.48 -5.63
C ARG A 63 2.95 1.32 -4.35
N LEU A 64 2.85 2.66 -4.46
CA LEU A 64 2.77 3.56 -3.31
C LEU A 64 1.35 3.82 -2.82
N VAL A 65 0.40 4.03 -3.75
CA VAL A 65 -0.97 4.44 -3.41
C VAL A 65 -1.74 3.33 -2.70
N ILE A 66 -1.56 2.06 -3.10
CA ILE A 66 -2.27 0.93 -2.48
C ILE A 66 -1.95 0.81 -0.97
N PRO A 67 -0.67 0.70 -0.55
CA PRO A 67 -0.36 0.61 0.88
C PRO A 67 -0.69 1.90 1.64
N LEU A 68 -0.57 3.07 1.00
CA LEU A 68 -0.97 4.34 1.61
C LEU A 68 -2.48 4.39 1.90
N MET A 69 -3.32 3.99 0.94
CA MET A 69 -4.78 3.94 1.13
C MET A 69 -5.18 2.91 2.19
N ALA A 70 -4.48 1.78 2.26
CA ALA A 70 -4.70 0.78 3.32
C ALA A 70 -4.36 1.35 4.71
N LEU A 71 -3.25 2.07 4.83
CA LEU A 71 -2.85 2.74 6.07
C LEU A 71 -3.89 3.80 6.48
N ILE A 72 -4.28 4.68 5.55
CA ILE A 72 -5.29 5.72 5.78
C ILE A 72 -6.64 5.12 6.22
N GLY A 73 -7.12 4.08 5.52
CA GLY A 73 -8.37 3.40 5.89
C GLY A 73 -8.31 2.79 7.29
N SER A 74 -7.15 2.27 7.70
CA SER A 74 -6.95 1.74 9.07
C SER A 74 -6.91 2.84 10.14
N ILE A 75 -6.57 4.08 9.77
CA ILE A 75 -6.60 5.25 10.65
C ILE A 75 -8.05 5.68 10.89
N PHE A 76 -8.78 5.98 9.81
CA PHE A 76 -10.17 6.44 9.86
C PHE A 76 -11.15 5.41 10.43
N SER A 77 -10.85 4.11 10.30
CA SER A 77 -11.70 3.05 10.88
C SER A 77 -11.71 3.04 12.41
N ILE A 78 -10.76 3.71 13.07
CA ILE A 78 -10.76 3.86 14.54
C ILE A 78 -11.57 5.09 14.96
N GLU A 79 -11.57 6.17 14.18
CA GLU A 79 -12.30 7.41 14.52
C GLU A 79 -13.83 7.22 14.47
N LYS A 80 -14.35 6.21 13.76
CA LYS A 80 -15.79 5.89 13.73
C LYS A 80 -16.32 5.14 14.96
N LYS A 81 -15.54 4.99 16.02
CA LYS A 81 -16.05 4.62 17.34
C LYS A 81 -16.22 5.93 18.12
N ASP A 82 -17.43 6.48 18.10
CA ASP A 82 -18.03 7.34 19.14
C ASP A 82 -19.12 8.20 18.46
N ASP A 83 -20.31 7.61 18.30
CA ASP A 83 -21.63 8.27 18.25
C ASP A 83 -22.73 7.19 18.38
#